data_AF-A0A067D359-F1
#
_entry.id   AF-A0A067D359-F1
#
_cell.length_a   1.000
_cell.length_b   1.000
_cell.length_c   1.000
_cell.angle_alpha   90.00
_cell.angle_beta   90.00
_cell.angle_gamma   90.00
#
_symmetry.space_group_name_H-M   'P 1'
#
loop_
_entity.id
_entity.type
_entity.pdbx_description
1 polymer ?
#
loop_
_entity_poly.entity_id
_entity_poly.type
_entity_poly.pdbx_seq_one_letter_code
_entity_poly.pdbx_strand_id
1 'polypeptide(L)'
;MEKGRLQMRSMSLTGTALVVATTSSKSDHIVTSASRIPVRRPPTPSTDAPAAIESRPVPSDVPLTVEPETTNEARLWTTIDGLTSELEAVAAVATARAAVHAAQMHAAETQLAATTAALDRLRSGVYDTVAACFLHELHTGETDALSECMAQATAGDDAALAWIQACFGRRLLHARRHLAPDKVPDTAVLYMESAVRVLAGIVPEDEDTMPLPTLSLETPSIASMASRRYQPTFVDRSAPLRRCLRTVFERLGAHSQTLKVVLVHPPLWTASERDRVSHLLWHEFYVPALLLTTTAEVILRAAGLSSGVVVDVGPYTTTIVPIYNDRIVTHATLTLPGGRDMVLHATWGALREHGAFGAVADEEDQFDAAEQLLRTHGFVAYDVAAERAKRPTDVHMTWRHESRLITSSAALFEGPEQLFHPSRDDGKSLQEAVLSAIDRCNPVVRAELAAAIVLNGALTTLPGFKRRLTRELILLRHDLLGQLRLHDGHGFVGACTLARFAHDDVWIVR
;
A
#
# COMPACT_ATOMS: atom_id res chain seq x y z
N MET A 1 -49.81 -22.85 39.15
CA MET A 1 -48.73 -22.07 39.79
C MET A 1 -47.61 -21.99 38.78
N GLU A 2 -47.68 -20.96 37.92
CA GLU A 2 -46.84 -19.72 37.92
C GLU A 2 -45.50 -19.99 37.21
N LYS A 3 -45.15 -19.47 36.01
CA LYS A 3 -45.13 -18.12 35.41
C LYS A 3 -44.31 -17.06 36.16
N GLY A 4 -43.14 -16.73 35.61
CA GLY A 4 -42.42 -15.44 35.73
C GLY A 4 -41.46 -15.34 34.53
N ARG A 5 -41.57 -14.46 33.53
CA ARG A 5 -41.67 -12.98 33.44
C ARG A 5 -40.47 -12.26 34.07
N LEU A 6 -39.48 -11.95 33.22
CA LEU A 6 -38.49 -10.90 33.48
C LEU A 6 -38.96 -9.60 32.82
N GLN A 7 -39.15 -8.57 33.66
CA GLN A 7 -39.40 -7.19 33.27
C GLN A 7 -38.07 -6.47 33.01
N MET A 8 -38.03 -5.65 31.97
CA MET A 8 -37.02 -4.61 31.76
C MET A 8 -37.71 -3.24 31.81
N ARG A 9 -37.20 -2.34 32.65
CA ARG A 9 -37.31 -0.85 32.71
C ARG A 9 -36.68 -0.45 34.07
N SER A 10 -35.97 0.66 34.28
CA SER A 10 -35.65 1.87 33.51
C SER A 10 -34.73 2.76 34.38
N MET A 11 -33.87 3.58 33.75
CA MET A 11 -33.51 4.98 34.12
C MET A 11 -32.82 5.26 35.49
N SER A 12 -31.88 6.20 35.69
CA SER A 12 -31.26 7.25 34.87
C SER A 12 -30.09 7.93 35.63
N LEU A 13 -29.19 8.58 34.86
CA LEU A 13 -28.53 9.88 35.10
C LEU A 13 -27.60 10.07 36.33
N THR A 14 -26.31 10.36 36.10
CA THR A 14 -25.69 11.72 36.17
C THR A 14 -24.15 11.69 36.28
N GLY A 15 -23.49 12.67 35.62
CA GLY A 15 -22.09 13.12 35.81
C GLY A 15 -21.02 12.23 35.17
N THR A 16 -20.04 12.68 34.40
CA THR A 16 -19.35 13.98 34.31
C THR A 16 -18.52 13.91 33.01
N ALA A 17 -18.63 14.86 32.09
CA ALA A 17 -17.73 14.93 30.92
C ALA A 17 -16.93 16.22 31.00
N LEU A 18 -15.66 16.07 31.35
CA LEU A 18 -14.65 17.14 31.35
C LEU A 18 -14.15 17.36 29.93
N VAL A 19 -14.10 18.63 29.57
CA VAL A 19 -13.64 19.25 28.33
C VAL A 19 -12.12 19.24 28.28
N VAL A 20 -11.50 18.73 27.19
CA VAL A 20 -10.31 19.33 26.55
C VAL A 20 -10.36 19.11 25.04
N ALA A 21 -10.00 20.16 24.33
CA ALA A 21 -10.16 20.43 22.92
C ALA A 21 -9.25 19.62 21.99
N THR A 22 -9.75 19.32 20.80
CA THR A 22 -8.93 19.29 19.58
C THR A 22 -9.64 20.05 18.46
N THR A 23 -8.88 20.93 17.82
CA THR A 23 -9.25 21.72 16.65
C THR A 23 -9.34 20.82 15.42
N SER A 24 -10.46 20.81 14.70
CA SER A 24 -10.51 20.28 13.32
C SER A 24 -11.11 21.29 12.36
N SER A 25 -10.35 21.62 11.32
CA SER A 25 -10.77 22.42 10.18
C SER A 25 -11.92 21.74 9.42
N LYS A 26 -12.89 22.56 9.02
CA LYS A 26 -14.03 22.15 8.19
C LYS A 26 -13.63 22.17 6.71
N SER A 27 -13.90 21.07 6.01
CA SER A 27 -14.26 21.07 4.59
C SER A 27 -15.23 19.91 4.31
N ASP A 28 -16.50 20.29 4.16
CA ASP A 28 -17.56 19.78 3.29
C ASP A 28 -17.58 18.32 2.82
N HIS A 29 -18.62 17.60 3.27
CA HIS A 29 -19.43 16.74 2.42
C HIS A 29 -20.89 16.72 2.95
N ILE A 30 -21.84 17.20 2.13
CA ILE A 30 -23.28 17.11 2.37
C ILE A 30 -23.91 16.24 1.28
N VAL A 31 -24.51 15.11 1.69
CA VAL A 31 -25.70 14.49 1.09
C VAL A 31 -26.40 13.81 2.28
N THR A 32 -27.71 13.82 2.55
CA THR A 32 -28.95 13.87 1.76
C THR A 32 -30.10 14.35 2.66
N SER A 33 -31.09 15.08 2.14
CA SER A 33 -32.50 14.69 2.28
C SER A 33 -33.35 15.33 1.18
N ALA A 34 -34.23 14.51 0.61
CA ALA A 34 -35.00 14.80 -0.58
C ALA A 34 -36.44 15.18 -0.22
N SER A 35 -36.97 16.22 -0.88
CA SER A 35 -38.41 16.44 -1.04
C SER A 35 -38.71 16.81 -2.49
N ARG A 36 -39.67 16.07 -3.04
CA ARG A 36 -40.06 15.95 -4.45
C ARG A 36 -40.84 17.17 -4.95
N ILE A 37 -40.57 17.61 -6.17
CA ILE A 37 -41.53 18.38 -7.00
C ILE A 37 -41.58 17.72 -8.38
N PRO A 38 -42.77 17.32 -8.89
CA PRO A 38 -42.88 16.54 -10.11
C PRO A 38 -42.98 17.40 -11.38
N VAL A 39 -42.23 17.01 -12.41
CA VAL A 39 -42.45 17.39 -13.81
C VAL A 39 -43.47 16.43 -14.42
N ARG A 40 -44.59 16.94 -14.97
CA ARG A 40 -45.56 16.13 -15.74
C ARG A 40 -45.26 16.21 -17.24
N ARG A 41 -45.21 15.03 -17.86
CA ARG A 41 -45.09 14.75 -19.31
C ARG A 41 -46.36 15.16 -20.10
N PRO A 42 -46.27 15.31 -21.43
CA PRO A 42 -47.40 15.70 -22.30
C PRO A 42 -48.28 14.49 -22.64
N PRO A 43 -49.55 14.70 -23.07
CA PRO A 43 -50.27 13.71 -23.85
C PRO A 43 -50.61 14.19 -25.28
N THR A 44 -50.53 13.23 -26.20
CA THR A 44 -50.99 13.22 -27.60
C THR A 44 -52.51 12.97 -27.70
N PRO A 45 -53.13 13.06 -28.91
CA PRO A 45 -54.47 13.61 -29.10
C PRO A 45 -55.58 12.54 -29.16
N SER A 46 -56.83 12.96 -28.92
CA SER A 46 -58.01 12.30 -29.49
C SER A 46 -59.22 13.24 -29.56
N THR A 47 -59.70 13.41 -30.80
CA THR A 47 -61.08 13.53 -31.29
C THR A 47 -62.24 13.54 -30.28
N ASP A 48 -63.05 14.61 -30.32
CA ASP A 48 -64.47 14.54 -30.70
C ASP A 48 -65.04 15.95 -31.02
N ALA A 49 -65.96 16.00 -31.99
CA ALA A 49 -66.54 17.21 -32.61
C ALA A 49 -67.90 17.62 -31.97
N PRO A 50 -68.71 18.53 -32.56
CA PRO A 50 -68.70 19.96 -32.27
C PRO A 50 -70.07 20.50 -31.76
N ALA A 51 -70.10 21.70 -31.16
CA ALA A 51 -71.32 22.52 -31.08
C ALA A 51 -70.99 24.01 -30.98
N ALA A 52 -71.74 24.79 -31.77
CA ALA A 52 -71.59 26.21 -32.08
C ALA A 52 -72.23 27.16 -31.03
N ILE A 53 -71.92 28.47 -31.10
CA ILE A 53 -72.87 29.58 -31.39
C ILE A 53 -72.32 30.99 -30.98
N GLU A 54 -72.27 31.88 -31.99
CA GLU A 54 -72.48 33.36 -32.05
C GLU A 54 -71.60 34.38 -31.28
N SER A 55 -70.86 35.31 -31.94
CA SER A 55 -71.20 36.64 -32.55
C SER A 55 -71.49 37.73 -31.48
N ARG A 56 -70.95 38.96 -31.44
CA ARG A 56 -70.56 40.04 -32.40
C ARG A 56 -70.03 41.26 -31.55
N PRO A 57 -69.92 42.53 -32.04
CA PRO A 57 -68.93 43.20 -32.89
C PRO A 57 -68.00 44.22 -32.17
N VAL A 58 -67.03 44.76 -32.94
CA VAL A 58 -66.11 45.88 -32.65
C VAL A 58 -66.81 47.25 -32.76
N PRO A 59 -66.34 48.29 -32.03
CA PRO A 59 -66.33 49.66 -32.55
C PRO A 59 -64.94 50.32 -32.49
N SER A 60 -64.69 51.18 -33.47
CA SER A 60 -63.46 51.92 -33.73
C SER A 60 -63.46 53.34 -33.12
N ASP A 61 -62.23 53.86 -32.96
CA ASP A 61 -61.78 55.28 -32.98
C ASP A 61 -61.96 56.19 -31.75
N VAL A 62 -60.82 56.47 -31.07
CA VAL A 62 -60.46 57.77 -30.44
C VAL A 62 -58.92 57.97 -30.57
N PRO A 63 -58.40 59.16 -30.92
CA PRO A 63 -57.03 59.34 -31.43
C PRO A 63 -55.95 59.45 -30.35
N LEU A 64 -54.75 58.96 -30.68
CA LEU A 64 -53.52 59.03 -29.88
C LEU A 64 -52.86 60.42 -29.98
N THR A 65 -52.72 61.12 -28.85
CA THR A 65 -51.70 62.15 -28.67
C THR A 65 -50.44 61.50 -28.11
N VAL A 66 -49.38 61.44 -28.93
CA VAL A 66 -48.05 60.90 -28.57
C VAL A 66 -47.21 62.02 -27.95
N GLU A 67 -46.96 61.94 -26.64
CA GLU A 67 -45.82 62.63 -26.01
C GLU A 67 -44.53 61.82 -26.32
N PRO A 68 -43.38 62.47 -26.56
CA PRO A 68 -42.21 61.78 -27.09
C PRO A 68 -41.58 60.85 -26.03
N GLU A 69 -41.57 59.55 -26.33
CA GLU A 69 -41.03 58.45 -25.50
C GLU A 69 -39.56 58.61 -25.08
N THR A 70 -38.83 59.57 -25.68
CA THR A 70 -37.39 59.79 -25.45
C THR A 70 -37.04 60.32 -24.06
N THR A 71 -37.99 60.92 -23.33
CA THR A 71 -37.70 61.58 -22.04
C THR A 71 -37.69 60.61 -20.85
N ASN A 72 -38.49 59.54 -20.90
CA ASN A 72 -38.57 58.55 -19.83
C ASN A 72 -37.43 57.53 -19.92
N GLU A 73 -37.02 57.17 -21.13
CA GLU A 73 -35.90 56.26 -21.36
C GLU A 73 -34.57 56.91 -20.95
N ALA A 74 -34.36 58.19 -21.29
CA ALA A 74 -33.17 58.93 -20.86
C ALA A 74 -33.08 59.05 -19.33
N ARG A 75 -34.20 59.26 -18.63
CA ARG A 75 -34.24 59.30 -17.16
C ARG A 75 -33.90 57.95 -16.52
N LEU A 76 -34.39 56.86 -17.10
CA LEU A 76 -34.07 55.51 -16.64
C LEU A 76 -32.58 55.22 -16.80
N TRP A 77 -31.98 55.55 -17.95
CA TRP A 77 -30.54 55.38 -18.17
C TRP A 77 -29.70 56.21 -17.21
N THR A 78 -30.05 57.47 -16.95
CA THR A 78 -29.32 58.27 -15.93
C THR A 78 -29.44 57.72 -14.51
N THR A 79 -30.56 57.06 -14.19
CA THR A 79 -30.75 56.42 -12.88
C THR A 79 -29.92 55.14 -12.77
N ILE A 80 -29.85 54.35 -13.84
CA ILE A 80 -29.02 53.15 -13.92
C ILE A 80 -27.54 53.51 -13.83
N ASP A 81 -27.09 54.56 -14.52
CA ASP A 81 -25.70 55.03 -14.45
C ASP A 81 -25.36 55.53 -13.04
N GLY A 82 -26.29 56.22 -12.37
CA GLY A 82 -26.14 56.65 -10.99
C GLY A 82 -25.99 55.47 -10.02
N LEU A 83 -26.87 54.46 -10.13
CA LEU A 83 -26.80 53.25 -9.30
C LEU A 83 -25.55 52.41 -9.59
N THR A 84 -25.07 52.39 -10.83
CA THR A 84 -23.84 51.69 -11.23
C THR A 84 -22.62 52.36 -10.59
N SER A 85 -22.56 53.70 -10.61
CA SER A 85 -21.51 54.48 -9.96
C SER A 85 -21.49 54.29 -8.43
N GLU A 86 -22.66 54.23 -7.78
CA GLU A 86 -22.74 53.91 -6.34
C GLU A 86 -22.27 52.49 -6.03
N LEU A 87 -22.59 51.51 -6.87
CA LEU A 87 -22.14 50.13 -6.73
C LEU A 87 -20.62 50.01 -6.86
N GLU A 88 -20.02 50.73 -7.82
CA GLU A 88 -18.57 50.80 -8.01
C GLU A 88 -17.87 51.46 -6.81
N ALA A 89 -18.46 52.51 -6.23
CA ALA A 89 -17.95 53.14 -5.01
C ALA A 89 -17.96 52.18 -3.81
N VAL A 90 -19.02 51.37 -3.65
CA VAL A 90 -19.10 50.35 -2.59
C VAL A 90 -18.06 49.23 -2.82
N ALA A 91 -17.85 48.80 -4.07
CA ALA A 91 -16.83 47.83 -4.41
C ALA A 91 -15.40 48.36 -4.14
N ALA A 92 -15.15 49.64 -4.38
CA ALA A 92 -13.88 50.31 -4.07
C ALA A 92 -13.62 50.36 -2.54
N VAL A 93 -14.65 50.63 -1.74
CA VAL A 93 -14.52 50.60 -0.26
C VAL A 93 -14.29 49.17 0.25
N ALA A 94 -14.95 48.17 -0.33
CA ALA A 94 -14.77 46.76 0.05
C ALA A 94 -13.35 46.26 -0.27
N THR A 95 -12.81 46.61 -1.44
CA THR A 95 -11.43 46.28 -1.84
C THR A 95 -10.40 47.00 -0.98
N ALA A 96 -10.60 48.28 -0.66
CA ALA A 96 -9.74 49.01 0.28
C ALA A 96 -9.74 48.36 1.69
N ARG A 97 -10.90 47.94 2.18
CA ARG A 97 -11.03 47.24 3.48
C ARG A 97 -10.32 45.89 3.47
N ALA A 98 -10.42 45.13 2.38
CA ALA A 98 -9.71 43.86 2.22
C ALA A 98 -8.18 44.06 2.21
N ALA A 99 -7.69 45.10 1.53
CA ALA A 99 -6.27 45.45 1.49
C ALA A 99 -5.72 45.83 2.88
N VAL A 100 -6.48 46.61 3.67
CA VAL A 100 -6.10 46.95 5.05
C VAL A 100 -6.07 45.71 5.95
N HIS A 101 -7.04 44.81 5.82
CA HIS A 101 -7.06 43.55 6.58
C HIS A 101 -5.86 42.66 6.22
N ALA A 102 -5.52 42.55 4.93
CA ALA A 102 -4.37 41.79 4.48
C ALA A 102 -3.04 42.37 5.01
N ALA A 103 -2.91 43.69 5.02
CA ALA A 103 -1.73 44.37 5.57
C ALA A 103 -1.60 44.17 7.09
N GLN A 104 -2.72 44.20 7.83
CA GLN A 104 -2.72 43.93 9.27
C GLN A 104 -2.38 42.48 9.60
N MET A 105 -2.90 41.52 8.82
CA MET A 105 -2.56 40.10 8.97
C MET A 105 -1.08 39.86 8.68
N HIS A 106 -0.55 40.44 7.61
CA HIS A 106 0.86 40.31 7.26
C HIS A 106 1.78 40.90 8.35
N ALA A 107 1.43 42.06 8.92
CA ALA A 107 2.17 42.66 10.03
C ALA A 107 2.15 41.78 11.29
N ALA A 108 1.00 41.17 11.61
CA ALA A 108 0.87 40.24 12.73
C ALA A 108 1.68 38.96 12.53
N GLU A 109 1.66 38.37 11.33
CA GLU A 109 2.46 37.19 10.97
C GLU A 109 3.96 37.49 11.05
N THR A 110 4.38 38.67 10.58
CA THR A 110 5.79 39.09 10.65
C THR A 110 6.25 39.26 12.09
N GLN A 111 5.40 39.83 12.97
CA GLN A 111 5.69 39.99 14.39
C GLN A 111 5.68 38.66 15.15
N LEU A 112 4.81 37.72 14.77
CA LEU A 112 4.80 36.37 15.31
C LEU A 112 6.08 35.61 14.91
N ALA A 113 6.47 35.68 13.63
CA ALA A 113 7.70 35.05 13.15
C ALA A 113 8.95 35.61 13.85
N ALA A 114 9.00 36.93 14.07
CA ALA A 114 10.10 37.58 14.78
C ALA A 114 10.17 37.15 16.26
N THR A 115 9.03 37.03 16.94
CA THR A 115 8.98 36.58 18.34
C THR A 115 9.31 35.09 18.48
N THR A 116 8.83 34.23 17.57
CA THR A 116 9.22 32.81 17.51
C THR A 116 10.73 32.66 17.29
N ALA A 117 11.32 33.41 16.35
CA ALA A 117 12.76 33.36 16.09
C ALA A 117 13.62 33.92 17.25
N ALA A 118 13.07 34.81 18.08
CA ALA A 118 13.73 35.26 19.31
C ALA A 118 13.66 34.19 20.41
N LEU A 119 12.51 33.52 20.53
CA LEU A 119 12.30 32.41 21.47
C LEU A 119 13.24 31.23 21.16
N ASP A 120 13.37 30.87 19.89
CA ASP A 120 14.26 29.79 19.44
C ASP A 120 15.74 30.09 19.73
N ARG A 121 16.15 31.36 19.58
CA ARG A 121 17.52 31.79 19.93
C ARG A 121 17.80 31.69 21.43
N LEU A 122 16.85 32.10 22.27
CA LEU A 122 16.95 31.92 23.72
C LEU A 122 17.00 30.44 24.11
N ARG A 123 16.17 29.60 23.45
CA ARG A 123 16.14 28.16 23.69
C ARG A 123 17.45 27.49 23.31
N SER A 124 18.04 27.86 22.18
CA SER A 124 19.37 27.37 21.75
C SER A 124 20.47 27.76 22.74
N GLY A 125 20.45 29.00 23.26
CA GLY A 125 21.45 29.43 24.25
C GLY A 125 21.38 28.66 25.58
N VAL A 126 20.17 28.31 26.03
CA VAL A 126 19.97 27.45 27.20
C VAL A 126 20.49 26.04 26.92
N TYR A 127 20.22 25.49 25.74
CA TYR A 127 20.71 24.17 25.33
C TYR A 127 22.23 24.08 25.21
N ASP A 128 22.89 25.13 24.69
CA ASP A 128 24.36 25.19 24.62
C ASP A 128 24.99 25.25 26.02
N THR A 129 24.35 25.96 26.95
CA THR A 129 24.80 26.05 28.35
C THR A 129 24.67 24.70 29.06
N VAL A 130 23.54 24.00 28.88
CA VAL A 130 23.32 22.64 29.43
C VAL A 130 24.30 21.64 28.82
N ALA A 131 24.58 21.72 27.51
CA ALA A 131 25.56 20.86 26.85
C ALA A 131 26.99 21.09 27.37
N ALA A 132 27.37 22.33 27.66
CA ALA A 132 28.67 22.66 28.24
C ALA A 132 28.82 22.11 29.67
N CYS A 133 27.78 22.21 30.52
CA CYS A 133 27.75 21.58 31.84
C CYS A 133 27.86 20.04 31.75
N PHE A 134 27.14 19.43 30.80
CA PHE A 134 27.15 17.98 30.58
C PHE A 134 28.52 17.45 30.15
N LEU A 135 29.24 18.18 29.29
CA LEU A 135 30.60 17.83 28.87
C LEU A 135 31.63 17.99 29.99
N HIS A 136 31.39 18.91 30.93
CA HIS A 136 32.25 19.09 32.11
C HIS A 136 32.08 17.95 33.12
N GLU A 137 30.85 17.50 33.39
CA GLU A 137 30.59 16.43 34.37
C GLU A 137 30.91 15.02 33.85
N LEU A 138 30.78 14.78 32.53
CA LEU A 138 31.29 13.56 31.88
C LEU A 138 32.81 13.40 32.02
N HIS A 139 33.54 14.51 32.21
CA HIS A 139 34.98 14.49 32.44
C HIS A 139 35.34 14.19 33.90
N THR A 140 34.46 14.51 34.87
CA THR A 140 34.71 14.35 36.30
C THR A 140 34.14 13.06 36.91
N GLY A 141 33.23 12.36 36.21
CA GLY A 141 32.86 10.97 36.51
C GLY A 141 31.76 10.77 37.57
N GLU A 142 31.06 11.82 37.98
CA GLU A 142 29.93 11.73 38.91
C GLU A 142 28.61 11.67 38.12
N THR A 143 27.98 10.49 38.03
CA THR A 143 26.85 10.23 37.10
C THR A 143 25.45 10.27 37.75
N ASP A 144 25.36 10.15 39.08
CA ASP A 144 24.08 9.97 39.76
C ASP A 144 23.32 11.29 39.98
N ALA A 145 24.01 12.38 40.35
CA ALA A 145 23.41 13.71 40.58
C ALA A 145 22.80 14.32 39.30
N LEU A 146 23.32 13.94 38.14
CA LEU A 146 22.96 14.47 36.83
C LEU A 146 21.60 13.92 36.34
N SER A 147 21.31 12.66 36.66
CA SER A 147 20.05 12.00 36.29
C SER A 147 18.83 12.61 36.98
N GLU A 148 19.00 13.00 38.25
CA GLU A 148 17.95 13.61 39.08
C GLU A 148 17.69 15.07 38.68
N CYS A 149 18.75 15.81 38.34
CA CYS A 149 18.67 17.17 37.82
C CYS A 149 18.03 17.22 36.41
N MET A 150 18.36 16.26 35.53
CA MET A 150 17.71 16.12 34.23
C MET A 150 16.23 15.77 34.34
N ALA A 151 15.85 14.85 35.23
CA ALA A 151 14.46 14.48 35.45
C ALA A 151 13.61 15.66 35.97
N GLN A 152 14.20 16.54 36.78
CA GLN A 152 13.55 17.77 37.24
C GLN A 152 13.48 18.86 36.14
N ALA A 153 14.50 18.96 35.28
CA ALA A 153 14.56 19.98 34.22
C ALA A 153 13.69 19.67 32.99
N THR A 154 13.46 18.39 32.66
CA THR A 154 12.69 17.98 31.47
C THR A 154 11.23 17.64 31.77
N ALA A 155 10.71 18.01 32.94
CA ALA A 155 9.33 17.72 33.34
C ALA A 155 8.32 18.45 32.43
N GLY A 156 8.02 17.86 31.26
CA GLY A 156 6.92 18.22 30.37
C GLY A 156 7.26 18.86 29.02
N ASP A 157 8.53 18.96 28.60
CA ASP A 157 8.89 19.55 27.29
C ASP A 157 9.50 18.51 26.32
N ASP A 158 8.64 17.93 25.48
CA ASP A 158 9.00 16.91 24.48
C ASP A 158 10.01 17.41 23.45
N ALA A 159 10.08 18.72 23.19
CA ALA A 159 11.02 19.28 22.23
C ALA A 159 12.46 19.28 22.78
N ALA A 160 12.63 19.51 24.09
CA ALA A 160 13.91 19.39 24.76
C ALA A 160 14.40 17.93 24.76
N LEU A 161 13.49 16.96 24.97
CA LEU A 161 13.80 15.54 24.92
C LEU A 161 14.21 15.09 23.50
N ALA A 162 13.49 15.54 22.47
CA ALA A 162 13.82 15.24 21.08
C ALA A 162 15.17 15.85 20.65
N TRP A 163 15.49 17.07 21.12
CA TRP A 163 16.78 17.71 20.86
C TRP A 163 17.94 16.98 21.55
N ILE A 164 17.77 16.56 22.81
CA ILE A 164 18.76 15.76 23.54
C ILE A 164 18.98 14.40 22.85
N GLN A 165 17.91 13.74 22.38
CA GLN A 165 17.99 12.51 21.59
C GLN A 165 18.69 12.73 20.24
N ALA A 166 18.49 13.86 19.57
CA ALA A 166 19.15 14.17 18.31
C ALA A 166 20.65 14.45 18.48
N CYS A 167 21.04 15.20 19.52
CA CYS A 167 22.42 15.60 19.76
C CYS A 167 23.25 14.51 20.46
N PHE A 168 22.65 13.75 21.37
CA PHE A 168 23.36 12.78 22.22
C PHE A 168 22.84 11.34 22.11
N GLY A 169 21.82 11.08 21.27
CA GLY A 169 21.13 9.79 21.21
C GLY A 169 22.05 8.60 20.99
N ARG A 170 23.14 8.74 20.23
CA ARG A 170 24.12 7.66 20.03
C ARG A 170 24.88 7.28 21.31
N ARG A 171 25.08 8.19 22.26
CA ARG A 171 25.80 7.94 23.52
C ARG A 171 24.85 7.67 24.70
N LEU A 172 23.69 8.33 24.75
CA LEU A 172 22.65 8.08 25.77
C LEU A 172 21.97 6.71 25.59
N LEU A 173 21.76 6.25 24.35
CA LEU A 173 21.34 4.86 24.09
C LEU A 173 22.41 3.84 24.47
N HIS A 174 23.70 4.21 24.40
CA HIS A 174 24.79 3.35 24.82
C HIS A 174 24.84 3.19 26.34
N ALA A 175 24.53 4.24 27.10
CA ALA A 175 24.46 4.18 28.57
C ALA A 175 23.17 3.50 29.08
N ARG A 176 22.01 3.77 28.46
CA ARG A 176 20.73 3.20 28.90
C ARG A 176 20.53 1.72 28.51
N ARG A 177 21.17 1.24 27.43
CA ARG A 177 21.09 -0.18 27.00
C ARG A 177 21.94 -1.13 27.84
N HIS A 178 22.79 -0.63 28.72
CA HIS A 178 23.49 -1.44 29.72
C HIS A 178 22.73 -1.56 31.05
N LEU A 179 21.50 -1.01 31.15
CA LEU A 179 20.76 -0.86 32.42
C LEU A 179 19.34 -1.48 32.43
N ALA A 180 18.95 -2.26 31.43
CA ALA A 180 17.68 -3.01 31.47
C ALA A 180 17.90 -4.50 31.10
N PRO A 181 18.17 -5.37 32.08
CA PRO A 181 18.37 -6.81 31.84
C PRO A 181 17.09 -7.58 31.48
N ASP A 182 15.91 -6.95 31.48
CA ASP A 182 14.62 -7.68 31.44
C ASP A 182 13.71 -7.40 30.22
N LYS A 183 14.12 -6.62 29.20
CA LYS A 183 13.29 -6.46 27.99
C LYS A 183 13.65 -7.52 26.94
N VAL A 184 12.68 -8.36 26.58
CA VAL A 184 12.82 -9.35 25.50
C VAL A 184 13.20 -8.61 24.21
N PRO A 185 14.25 -9.05 23.48
CA PRO A 185 14.70 -8.34 22.29
C PRO A 185 13.64 -8.39 21.17
N ASP A 186 13.39 -7.23 20.55
CA ASP A 186 12.53 -7.12 19.36
C ASP A 186 13.00 -8.07 18.25
N THR A 187 12.07 -8.53 17.40
CA THR A 187 12.40 -9.48 16.34
C THR A 187 12.46 -8.78 14.98
N ALA A 188 13.59 -8.87 14.30
CA ALA A 188 13.70 -8.47 12.90
C ALA A 188 13.27 -9.62 11.97
N VAL A 189 12.37 -9.33 11.05
CA VAL A 189 11.98 -10.24 9.96
C VAL A 189 12.74 -9.84 8.71
N LEU A 190 13.50 -10.77 8.16
CA LEU A 190 14.27 -10.66 6.93
C LEU A 190 13.69 -11.62 5.89
N TYR A 191 12.87 -11.11 4.98
CA TYR A 191 12.16 -11.92 3.99
C TYR A 191 12.83 -11.82 2.62
N MET A 192 13.52 -12.88 2.19
CA MET A 192 14.14 -12.96 0.87
C MET A 192 13.11 -13.44 -0.14
N GLU A 193 12.39 -12.49 -0.73
CA GLU A 193 11.37 -12.75 -1.75
C GLU A 193 11.97 -13.31 -3.05
N SER A 194 13.17 -12.85 -3.40
CA SER A 194 13.93 -13.38 -4.54
C SER A 194 15.42 -13.17 -4.34
N ALA A 195 16.25 -13.65 -5.27
CA ALA A 195 17.68 -13.34 -5.30
C ALA A 195 17.96 -11.83 -5.38
N VAL A 196 16.98 -11.02 -5.81
CA VAL A 196 17.16 -9.59 -6.09
C VAL A 196 16.47 -8.71 -5.06
N ARG A 197 15.45 -9.21 -4.34
CA ARG A 197 14.61 -8.41 -3.45
C ARG A 197 14.52 -8.99 -2.03
N VAL A 198 14.78 -8.13 -1.06
CA VAL A 198 14.64 -8.42 0.38
C VAL A 198 13.66 -7.44 0.99
N LEU A 199 12.62 -7.98 1.63
CA LEU A 199 11.71 -7.21 2.48
C LEU A 199 12.16 -7.35 3.93
N ALA A 200 12.12 -6.26 4.69
CA ALA A 200 12.47 -6.31 6.10
C ALA A 200 11.56 -5.43 6.95
N GLY A 201 11.39 -5.82 8.21
CA GLY A 201 10.63 -5.06 9.20
C GLY A 201 10.98 -5.52 10.60
N ILE A 202 10.66 -4.69 11.59
CA ILE A 202 10.78 -5.05 13.01
C ILE A 202 9.39 -5.40 13.51
N VAL A 203 9.30 -6.52 14.23
CA VAL A 203 8.12 -6.98 14.95
C VAL A 203 8.36 -6.69 16.43
N PRO A 204 7.77 -5.61 16.97
CA PRO A 204 7.80 -5.35 18.39
C PRO A 204 6.95 -6.40 19.12
N GLU A 205 7.39 -6.86 20.30
CA GLU A 205 6.59 -7.82 21.08
C GLU A 205 5.36 -7.18 21.74
N ASP A 206 5.43 -5.86 22.01
CA ASP A 206 4.43 -5.12 22.79
C ASP A 206 3.26 -4.54 21.96
N GLU A 207 3.26 -4.66 20.62
CA GLU A 207 2.18 -4.09 19.77
C GLU A 207 1.21 -5.14 19.22
N ASP A 208 -0.08 -4.83 19.26
CA ASP A 208 -1.13 -5.73 18.77
C ASP A 208 -1.28 -5.79 17.24
N THR A 209 -0.78 -4.79 16.53
CA THR A 209 -0.86 -4.73 15.07
C THR A 209 0.27 -5.49 14.39
N MET A 210 -0.08 -6.30 13.38
CA MET A 210 0.91 -6.96 12.53
C MET A 210 1.65 -5.93 11.66
N PRO A 211 2.98 -5.85 11.71
CA PRO A 211 3.72 -4.83 10.97
C PRO A 211 3.72 -5.12 9.47
N LEU A 212 3.61 -4.05 8.68
CA LEU A 212 3.91 -4.09 7.25
C LEU A 212 5.44 -4.03 7.04
N PRO A 213 5.96 -4.50 5.90
CA PRO A 213 7.38 -4.38 5.61
C PRO A 213 7.80 -2.90 5.61
N THR A 214 8.63 -2.52 6.57
CA THR A 214 9.17 -1.15 6.71
C THR A 214 10.21 -0.85 5.64
N LEU A 215 10.82 -1.90 5.08
CA LEU A 215 11.90 -1.80 4.11
C LEU A 215 11.67 -2.77 2.94
N SER A 216 11.81 -2.25 1.72
CA SER A 216 11.94 -3.04 0.48
C SER A 216 13.25 -2.66 -0.17
N LEU A 217 14.22 -3.58 -0.17
CA LEU A 217 15.51 -3.42 -0.82
C LEU A 217 15.58 -4.27 -2.08
N GLU A 218 15.82 -3.59 -3.19
CA GLU A 218 16.30 -4.25 -4.40
C GLU A 218 17.83 -4.16 -4.41
N THR A 219 18.49 -5.29 -4.61
CA THR A 219 19.94 -5.35 -4.65
C THR A 219 20.41 -4.99 -6.07
N PRO A 220 21.12 -3.86 -6.27
CA PRO A 220 21.39 -3.30 -7.60
C PRO A 220 22.52 -4.03 -8.36
N SER A 221 22.68 -5.35 -8.22
CA SER A 221 23.81 -6.09 -8.80
C SER A 221 23.43 -7.34 -9.60
N ILE A 222 22.14 -7.67 -9.75
CA ILE A 222 21.71 -8.88 -10.48
C ILE A 222 20.77 -8.56 -11.66
N ALA A 223 20.13 -7.38 -11.66
CA ALA A 223 19.24 -6.95 -12.75
C ALA A 223 19.97 -6.77 -14.10
N SER A 224 21.27 -6.41 -14.10
CA SER A 224 22.05 -6.22 -15.34
C SER A 224 22.68 -7.48 -15.92
N MET A 225 22.50 -8.65 -15.29
CA MET A 225 23.06 -9.93 -15.74
C MET A 225 21.96 -10.95 -16.05
N ALA A 226 20.93 -10.54 -16.78
CA ALA A 226 19.94 -11.41 -17.40
C ALA A 226 20.58 -12.23 -18.54
N SER A 227 21.60 -13.05 -18.23
CA SER A 227 21.98 -14.17 -19.08
C SER A 227 21.12 -15.39 -18.68
N ARG A 228 20.41 -15.90 -19.67
CA ARG A 228 19.21 -16.76 -19.61
C ARG A 228 19.40 -18.17 -19.06
N ARG A 229 20.43 -18.49 -18.27
CA ARG A 229 20.62 -19.84 -17.71
C ARG A 229 21.30 -19.74 -16.36
N TYR A 230 20.61 -20.16 -15.31
CA TYR A 230 21.15 -20.42 -13.98
C TYR A 230 21.84 -19.19 -13.34
N GLN A 231 21.09 -18.39 -12.57
CA GLN A 231 21.72 -17.42 -11.69
C GLN A 231 22.42 -18.18 -10.55
N PRO A 232 23.75 -18.01 -10.33
CA PRO A 232 24.36 -18.44 -9.08
C PRO A 232 23.59 -17.76 -7.95
N THR A 233 23.26 -18.52 -6.91
CA THR A 233 22.33 -18.03 -5.89
C THR A 233 22.93 -16.82 -5.20
N PHE A 234 22.08 -15.87 -4.79
CA PHE A 234 22.49 -14.66 -4.07
C PHE A 234 23.44 -14.95 -2.90
N VAL A 235 23.34 -16.15 -2.32
CA VAL A 235 24.12 -16.65 -1.18
C VAL A 235 25.49 -17.21 -1.59
N ASP A 236 25.72 -17.53 -2.87
CA ASP A 236 26.99 -18.07 -3.34
C ASP A 236 28.15 -17.07 -3.20
N ARG A 237 27.86 -15.77 -3.08
CA ARG A 237 28.86 -14.72 -2.86
C ARG A 237 28.68 -14.09 -1.48
N SER A 238 29.69 -14.22 -0.63
CA SER A 238 29.66 -13.68 0.74
C SER A 238 29.61 -12.14 0.80
N ALA A 239 30.30 -11.45 -0.11
CA ALA A 239 30.38 -9.98 -0.08
C ALA A 239 29.05 -9.26 -0.42
N PRO A 240 28.30 -9.64 -1.48
CA PRO A 240 26.99 -9.06 -1.76
C PRO A 240 25.96 -9.29 -0.65
N LEU A 241 25.88 -10.52 -0.11
CA LEU A 241 24.99 -10.86 1.00
C LEU A 241 25.32 -10.05 2.26
N ARG A 242 26.61 -9.94 2.60
CA ARG A 242 27.09 -9.12 3.72
C ARG A 242 26.71 -7.66 3.56
N ARG A 243 26.90 -7.09 2.37
CA ARG A 243 26.56 -5.70 2.07
C ARG A 243 25.05 -5.48 2.18
N CYS A 244 24.25 -6.40 1.65
CA CYS A 244 22.79 -6.34 1.73
C CYS A 244 22.31 -6.34 3.19
N LEU A 245 22.76 -7.31 4.00
CA LEU A 245 22.37 -7.40 5.41
C LEU A 245 22.81 -6.19 6.22
N ARG A 246 24.00 -5.64 5.94
CA ARG A 246 24.44 -4.38 6.55
C ARG A 246 23.48 -3.23 6.22
N THR A 247 23.15 -3.05 4.94
CA THR A 247 22.19 -2.03 4.52
C THR A 247 20.80 -2.24 5.12
N VAL A 248 20.37 -3.50 5.31
CA VAL A 248 19.10 -3.81 5.99
C VAL A 248 19.13 -3.31 7.43
N PHE A 249 20.09 -3.74 8.24
CA PHE A 249 20.17 -3.34 9.65
C PHE A 249 20.36 -1.83 9.82
N GLU A 250 21.19 -1.20 8.96
CA GLU A 250 21.36 0.26 8.94
C GLU A 250 20.05 0.99 8.66
N ARG A 251 19.26 0.54 7.67
CA ARG A 251 17.99 1.17 7.31
C ARG A 251 16.86 0.86 8.28
N LEU A 252 16.90 -0.28 8.96
CA LEU A 252 16.00 -0.57 10.08
C LEU A 252 16.31 0.29 11.32
N GLY A 253 17.45 1.00 11.35
CA GLY A 253 17.83 1.86 12.46
C GLY A 253 18.14 1.11 13.75
N ALA A 254 18.39 -0.20 13.66
CA ALA A 254 18.53 -1.07 14.81
C ALA A 254 19.85 -1.85 14.77
N HIS A 255 20.43 -2.11 15.96
CA HIS A 255 21.66 -2.88 16.06
C HIS A 255 21.32 -4.36 15.99
N SER A 256 21.97 -5.10 15.10
CA SER A 256 21.72 -6.55 14.92
C SER A 256 21.93 -7.36 16.21
N GLN A 257 22.79 -6.90 17.11
CA GLN A 257 23.06 -7.50 18.42
C GLN A 257 21.88 -7.45 19.40
N THR A 258 20.93 -6.55 19.18
CA THR A 258 19.78 -6.35 20.08
C THR A 258 18.50 -6.98 19.53
N LEU A 259 18.57 -7.74 18.43
CA LEU A 259 17.38 -8.26 17.74
C LEU A 259 17.45 -9.77 17.57
N LYS A 260 16.36 -10.48 17.87
CA LYS A 260 16.18 -11.82 17.30
C LYS A 260 15.97 -11.68 15.79
N VAL A 261 16.36 -12.67 14.99
CA VAL A 261 16.19 -12.60 13.52
C VAL A 261 15.41 -13.79 13.01
N VAL A 262 14.28 -13.53 12.34
CA VAL A 262 13.63 -14.50 11.46
C VAL A 262 14.13 -14.26 10.05
N LEU A 263 14.84 -15.23 9.49
CA LEU A 263 15.27 -15.21 8.10
C LEU A 263 14.42 -16.16 7.27
N VAL A 264 13.65 -15.60 6.33
CA VAL A 264 12.84 -16.35 5.39
C VAL A 264 13.57 -16.49 4.06
N HIS A 265 13.79 -17.73 3.63
CA HIS A 265 14.55 -18.04 2.43
C HIS A 265 13.79 -18.90 1.41
N PRO A 266 14.19 -18.92 0.13
CA PRO A 266 13.61 -19.85 -0.85
C PRO A 266 13.70 -21.33 -0.40
N PRO A 267 12.70 -22.17 -0.69
CA PRO A 267 12.56 -23.52 -0.12
C PRO A 267 13.65 -24.52 -0.51
N LEU A 268 14.39 -24.25 -1.60
CA LEU A 268 15.39 -25.17 -2.16
C LEU A 268 16.84 -24.76 -1.88
N TRP A 269 17.07 -23.90 -0.88
CA TRP A 269 18.44 -23.66 -0.42
C TRP A 269 19.13 -24.95 0.04
N THR A 270 20.39 -25.08 -0.33
CA THR A 270 21.30 -26.12 0.12
C THR A 270 21.70 -25.91 1.58
N ALA A 271 22.25 -26.95 2.21
CA ALA A 271 22.80 -26.83 3.56
C ALA A 271 23.92 -25.77 3.62
N SER A 272 24.80 -25.74 2.62
CA SER A 272 25.90 -24.77 2.57
C SER A 272 25.42 -23.31 2.50
N GLU A 273 24.29 -23.04 1.83
CA GLU A 273 23.74 -21.70 1.76
C GLU A 273 23.16 -21.26 3.10
N ARG A 274 22.41 -22.15 3.76
CA ARG A 274 21.91 -21.93 5.13
C ARG A 274 23.06 -21.70 6.11
N ASP A 275 24.08 -22.55 6.07
CA ASP A 275 25.24 -22.44 6.97
C ASP A 275 25.98 -21.11 6.76
N ARG A 276 26.12 -20.68 5.51
CA ARG A 276 26.81 -19.42 5.19
C ARG A 276 26.07 -18.19 5.70
N VAL A 277 24.75 -18.13 5.53
CA VAL A 277 23.98 -16.98 6.04
C VAL A 277 23.93 -16.98 7.57
N SER A 278 23.78 -18.15 8.19
CA SER A 278 23.78 -18.30 9.64
C SER A 278 25.13 -17.91 10.25
N HIS A 279 26.23 -18.39 9.65
CA HIS A 279 27.58 -18.02 10.06
C HIS A 279 27.77 -16.51 10.00
N LEU A 280 27.33 -15.86 8.93
CA LEU A 280 27.45 -14.41 8.78
C LEU A 280 26.61 -13.67 9.84
N LEU A 281 25.36 -14.08 10.08
CA LEU A 281 24.49 -13.46 11.08
C LEU A 281 25.06 -13.59 12.51
N TRP A 282 25.62 -14.74 12.88
CA TRP A 282 26.20 -14.94 14.21
C TRP A 282 27.60 -14.36 14.37
N HIS A 283 28.52 -14.63 13.45
CA HIS A 283 29.92 -14.27 13.62
C HIS A 283 30.23 -12.83 13.24
N GLU A 284 29.43 -12.21 12.36
CA GLU A 284 29.68 -10.83 11.92
C GLU A 284 28.66 -9.83 12.41
N PHE A 285 27.37 -10.21 12.44
CA PHE A 285 26.29 -9.34 12.91
C PHE A 285 25.93 -9.58 14.38
N TYR A 286 26.48 -10.64 14.97
CA TYR A 286 26.34 -10.95 16.38
C TYR A 286 24.88 -11.05 16.84
N VAL A 287 23.99 -11.59 16.01
CA VAL A 287 22.58 -11.74 16.37
C VAL A 287 22.44 -12.71 17.56
N PRO A 288 21.62 -12.40 18.58
CA PRO A 288 21.43 -13.25 19.76
C PRO A 288 20.71 -14.57 19.46
N ALA A 289 19.71 -14.53 18.56
CA ALA A 289 18.93 -15.70 18.18
C ALA A 289 18.52 -15.63 16.71
N LEU A 290 18.50 -16.78 16.05
CA LEU A 290 18.15 -16.93 14.63
C LEU A 290 17.10 -18.01 14.46
N LEU A 291 16.04 -17.70 13.71
CA LEU A 291 15.06 -18.65 13.21
C LEU A 291 15.14 -18.66 11.69
N LEU A 292 15.42 -19.82 11.12
CA LEU A 292 15.39 -20.04 9.67
C LEU A 292 14.08 -20.69 9.27
N THR A 293 13.41 -20.14 8.27
CA THR A 293 12.22 -20.73 7.66
C THR A 293 12.20 -20.46 6.18
N THR A 294 11.31 -21.14 5.46
CA THR A 294 11.16 -20.97 4.02
C THR A 294 10.02 -20.04 3.65
N THR A 295 10.07 -19.41 2.47
CA THR A 295 8.97 -18.61 1.93
C THR A 295 7.67 -19.41 1.90
N ALA A 296 7.73 -20.66 1.45
CA ALA A 296 6.56 -21.53 1.35
C ALA A 296 5.92 -21.85 2.72
N GLU A 297 6.72 -22.15 3.75
CA GLU A 297 6.19 -22.42 5.10
C GLU A 297 5.47 -21.22 5.68
N VAL A 298 6.04 -20.02 5.57
CA VAL A 298 5.38 -18.81 6.10
C VAL A 298 4.16 -18.41 5.29
N ILE A 299 4.16 -18.64 3.97
CA ILE A 299 2.98 -18.43 3.12
C ILE A 299 1.83 -19.36 3.53
N LEU A 300 2.11 -20.65 3.72
CA LEU A 300 1.09 -21.63 4.12
C LEU A 300 0.56 -21.32 5.52
N ARG A 301 1.46 -20.97 6.45
CA ARG A 301 1.11 -20.60 7.82
C ARG A 301 0.27 -19.34 7.88
N ALA A 302 0.53 -18.34 7.01
CA ALA A 302 -0.30 -17.14 6.90
C ALA A 302 -1.74 -17.47 6.49
N ALA A 303 -1.94 -18.55 5.72
CA ALA A 303 -3.26 -19.04 5.36
C ALA A 303 -3.93 -19.89 6.45
N GLY A 304 -3.26 -20.12 7.59
CA GLY A 304 -3.77 -20.94 8.70
C GLY A 304 -3.78 -22.44 8.40
N LEU A 305 -2.89 -22.90 7.52
CA LEU A 305 -2.83 -24.28 7.04
C LEU A 305 -1.48 -24.92 7.42
N SER A 306 -1.49 -26.22 7.72
CA SER A 306 -0.29 -27.04 7.95
C SER A 306 0.03 -27.98 6.77
N SER A 307 -0.96 -28.24 5.91
CA SER A 307 -0.82 -29.03 4.69
C SER A 307 -1.43 -28.29 3.51
N GLY A 308 -0.81 -28.40 2.34
CA GLY A 308 -1.27 -27.79 1.10
C GLY A 308 -0.18 -27.64 0.05
N VAL A 309 -0.50 -26.99 -1.05
CA VAL A 309 0.45 -26.66 -2.12
C VAL A 309 0.59 -25.15 -2.20
N VAL A 310 1.80 -24.65 -1.99
CA VAL A 310 2.11 -23.24 -2.21
C VAL A 310 2.53 -23.05 -3.66
N VAL A 311 1.88 -22.12 -4.35
CA VAL A 311 2.21 -21.69 -5.71
C VAL A 311 2.72 -20.27 -5.63
N ASP A 312 4.05 -20.10 -5.69
CA ASP A 312 4.73 -18.82 -5.55
C ASP A 312 5.25 -18.34 -6.90
N VAL A 313 4.57 -17.34 -7.49
CA VAL A 313 4.91 -16.72 -8.77
C VAL A 313 5.83 -15.53 -8.51
N GLY A 314 7.13 -15.80 -8.48
CA GLY A 314 8.16 -14.79 -8.25
C GLY A 314 8.51 -13.96 -9.49
N PRO A 315 9.54 -13.09 -9.40
CA PRO A 315 9.96 -12.25 -10.51
C PRO A 315 10.43 -13.04 -11.73
N TYR A 316 11.25 -14.07 -11.53
CA TYR A 316 11.89 -14.83 -12.63
C TYR A 316 11.52 -16.31 -12.66
N THR A 317 10.98 -16.83 -11.56
CA THR A 317 10.69 -18.25 -11.38
C THR A 317 9.37 -18.42 -10.68
N THR A 318 8.66 -19.47 -11.04
CA THR A 318 7.45 -19.92 -10.35
C THR A 318 7.76 -21.21 -9.63
N THR A 319 7.56 -21.23 -8.31
CA THR A 319 7.83 -22.41 -7.49
C THR A 319 6.52 -23.02 -6.98
N ILE A 320 6.47 -24.35 -6.96
CA ILE A 320 5.33 -25.12 -6.53
C ILE A 320 5.81 -26.05 -5.43
N VAL A 321 5.36 -25.79 -4.22
CA VAL A 321 5.92 -26.38 -3.00
C VAL A 321 4.82 -27.10 -2.25
N PRO A 322 4.70 -28.43 -2.42
CA PRO A 322 3.82 -29.24 -1.58
C PRO A 322 4.38 -29.32 -0.15
N ILE A 323 3.53 -29.06 0.83
CA ILE A 323 3.81 -29.12 2.26
C ILE A 323 2.79 -30.03 2.91
N TYR A 324 3.25 -30.96 3.73
CA TYR A 324 2.39 -31.87 4.49
C TYR A 324 2.82 -31.88 5.95
N ASN A 325 1.90 -31.57 6.87
CA ASN A 325 2.17 -31.43 8.31
C ASN A 325 3.42 -30.58 8.60
N ASP A 326 3.44 -29.36 8.08
CA ASP A 326 4.51 -28.36 8.24
C ASP A 326 5.88 -28.81 7.68
N ARG A 327 5.91 -29.83 6.82
CA ARG A 327 7.14 -30.31 6.16
C ARG A 327 7.03 -30.22 4.65
N ILE A 328 8.01 -29.56 4.05
CA ILE A 328 8.15 -29.51 2.59
C ILE A 328 8.44 -30.90 2.03
N VAL A 329 7.67 -31.30 1.01
CA VAL A 329 7.89 -32.54 0.26
C VAL A 329 8.90 -32.24 -0.86
N THR A 330 10.18 -32.17 -0.49
CA THR A 330 11.28 -31.67 -1.34
C THR A 330 11.39 -32.32 -2.72
N HIS A 331 11.20 -33.64 -2.82
CA HIS A 331 11.26 -34.38 -4.10
C HIS A 331 10.10 -34.06 -5.05
N ALA A 332 9.00 -33.52 -4.51
CA ALA A 332 7.81 -33.11 -5.26
C ALA A 332 7.79 -31.61 -5.56
N THR A 333 8.69 -30.82 -4.97
CA THR A 333 8.84 -29.39 -5.27
C THR A 333 9.30 -29.19 -6.71
N LEU A 334 8.64 -28.28 -7.41
CA LEU A 334 8.97 -27.90 -8.79
C LEU A 334 9.31 -26.43 -8.89
N THR A 335 10.28 -26.11 -9.74
CA THR A 335 10.60 -24.74 -10.13
C THR A 335 10.50 -24.64 -11.65
N LEU A 336 9.65 -23.75 -12.12
CA LEU A 336 9.51 -23.40 -13.52
C LEU A 336 10.29 -22.12 -13.81
N PRO A 337 10.97 -22.02 -14.98
CA PRO A 337 11.42 -20.73 -15.47
C PRO A 337 10.20 -19.87 -15.84
N GLY A 338 10.25 -18.58 -15.54
CA GLY A 338 9.17 -17.66 -15.81
C GLY A 338 8.43 -17.22 -14.54
N GLY A 339 7.77 -16.07 -14.64
CA GLY A 339 7.17 -15.34 -13.52
C GLY A 339 6.77 -13.95 -13.99
N ARG A 340 6.93 -12.94 -13.13
CA ARG A 340 6.66 -11.53 -13.46
C ARG A 340 7.37 -11.07 -14.73
N ASP A 341 8.67 -11.34 -14.83
CA ASP A 341 9.53 -10.88 -15.92
C ASP A 341 9.08 -11.42 -17.28
N MET A 342 8.76 -12.71 -17.36
CA MET A 342 8.22 -13.35 -18.58
C MET A 342 6.90 -12.71 -19.01
N VAL A 343 5.97 -12.55 -18.06
CA VAL A 343 4.65 -11.93 -18.30
C VAL A 343 4.80 -10.46 -18.73
N LEU A 344 5.74 -9.74 -18.11
CA LEU A 344 5.99 -8.35 -18.40
C LEU A 344 6.64 -8.16 -19.78
N HIS A 345 7.61 -8.99 -20.14
CA HIS A 345 8.20 -9.00 -21.49
C HIS A 345 7.16 -9.32 -22.57
N ALA A 346 6.25 -10.27 -22.32
CA ALA A 346 5.17 -10.59 -23.24
C ALA A 346 4.18 -9.42 -23.39
N THR A 347 3.79 -8.80 -22.27
CA THR A 347 2.97 -7.58 -22.26
C THR A 347 3.63 -6.46 -23.05
N TRP A 348 4.91 -6.20 -22.79
CA TRP A 348 5.68 -5.17 -23.47
C TRP A 348 5.82 -5.43 -24.97
N GLY A 349 6.11 -6.67 -25.37
CA GLY A 349 6.16 -7.08 -26.78
C GLY A 349 4.83 -6.83 -27.49
N ALA A 350 3.72 -7.26 -26.90
CA ALA A 350 2.39 -7.03 -27.46
C ALA A 350 2.07 -5.54 -27.59
N LEU A 351 2.44 -4.70 -26.61
CA LEU A 351 2.28 -3.24 -26.71
C LEU A 351 3.12 -2.62 -27.83
N ARG A 352 4.35 -3.11 -28.05
CA ARG A 352 5.23 -2.63 -29.14
C ARG A 352 4.66 -2.96 -30.51
N GLU A 353 4.17 -4.19 -30.70
CA GLU A 353 3.58 -4.64 -31.96
C GLU A 353 2.36 -3.80 -32.37
N HIS A 354 1.60 -3.30 -31.40
CA HIS A 354 0.42 -2.46 -31.61
C HIS A 354 0.75 -0.95 -31.65
N GLY A 355 2.04 -0.57 -31.57
CA GLY A 355 2.45 0.84 -31.61
C GLY A 355 2.02 1.67 -30.40
N ALA A 356 1.72 1.03 -29.25
CA ALA A 356 1.12 1.69 -28.09
C ALA A 356 2.02 2.72 -27.39
N PHE A 357 3.33 2.67 -27.63
CA PHE A 357 4.30 3.55 -27.01
C PHE A 357 4.49 4.91 -27.73
N GLY A 358 3.90 5.09 -28.91
CA GLY A 358 3.99 6.34 -29.67
C GLY A 358 5.44 6.79 -29.89
N ALA A 359 5.80 7.96 -29.35
CA ALA A 359 7.12 8.57 -29.48
C ALA A 359 8.12 8.19 -28.37
N VAL A 360 7.75 7.34 -27.41
CA VAL A 360 8.70 6.90 -26.36
C VAL A 360 9.76 6.02 -27.01
N ALA A 361 10.97 6.55 -27.15
CA ALA A 361 12.08 5.82 -27.76
C ALA A 361 12.82 4.92 -26.76
N ASP A 362 12.86 5.28 -25.48
CA ASP A 362 13.62 4.57 -24.46
C ASP A 362 12.92 3.27 -24.04
N GLU A 363 13.63 2.15 -24.10
CA GLU A 363 13.09 0.83 -23.80
C GLU A 363 12.82 0.64 -22.31
N GLU A 364 13.62 1.26 -21.43
CA GLU A 364 13.40 1.22 -19.98
C GLU A 364 12.07 1.90 -19.62
N ASP A 365 11.84 3.09 -20.16
CA ASP A 365 10.58 3.83 -20.01
C ASP A 365 9.36 3.07 -20.57
N GLN A 366 9.52 2.38 -21.71
CA GLN A 366 8.46 1.53 -22.27
C GLN A 366 8.14 0.34 -21.34
N PHE A 367 9.16 -0.27 -20.75
CA PHE A 367 9.00 -1.40 -19.86
C PHE A 367 8.32 -1.00 -18.54
N ASP A 368 8.71 0.13 -17.95
CA ASP A 368 8.05 0.73 -16.79
C ASP A 368 6.57 1.02 -17.06
N ALA A 369 6.25 1.56 -18.24
CA ALA A 369 4.88 1.81 -18.66
C ALA A 369 4.07 0.51 -18.80
N ALA A 370 4.67 -0.54 -19.36
CA ALA A 370 4.03 -1.86 -19.47
C ALA A 370 3.76 -2.47 -18.09
N GLU A 371 4.68 -2.33 -17.14
CA GLU A 371 4.50 -2.84 -15.77
C GLU A 371 3.37 -2.10 -15.06
N GLN A 372 3.34 -0.78 -15.19
CA GLN A 372 2.25 0.02 -14.63
C GLN A 372 0.90 -0.35 -15.25
N LEU A 373 0.84 -0.58 -16.57
CA LEU A 373 -0.40 -0.99 -17.25
C LEU A 373 -0.88 -2.34 -16.71
N LEU A 374 0.02 -3.33 -16.68
CA LEU A 374 -0.28 -4.67 -16.18
C LEU A 374 -0.78 -4.62 -14.73
N ARG A 375 -0.13 -3.82 -13.88
CA ARG A 375 -0.51 -3.67 -12.46
C ARG A 375 -1.88 -3.02 -12.27
N THR A 376 -2.25 -2.07 -13.13
CA THR A 376 -3.46 -1.25 -12.95
C THR A 376 -4.66 -1.80 -13.72
N HIS A 377 -4.45 -2.40 -14.89
CA HIS A 377 -5.49 -2.81 -15.83
C HIS A 377 -5.35 -4.26 -16.31
N GLY A 378 -4.23 -4.93 -16.02
CA GLY A 378 -4.01 -6.31 -16.42
C GLY A 378 -4.97 -7.27 -15.73
N PHE A 379 -5.30 -8.37 -16.41
CA PHE A 379 -6.17 -9.41 -15.86
C PHE A 379 -5.88 -10.76 -16.51
N VAL A 380 -6.28 -11.84 -15.85
CA VAL A 380 -6.24 -13.18 -16.40
C VAL A 380 -7.58 -13.50 -17.04
N ALA A 381 -7.57 -13.64 -18.38
CA ALA A 381 -8.76 -14.02 -19.13
C ALA A 381 -9.26 -15.42 -18.72
N TYR A 382 -10.57 -15.56 -18.56
CA TYR A 382 -11.17 -16.89 -18.36
C TYR A 382 -11.12 -17.71 -19.64
N ASP A 383 -11.43 -17.09 -20.78
CA ASP A 383 -11.37 -17.65 -22.13
C ASP A 383 -10.70 -16.64 -23.07
N VAL A 384 -9.46 -16.93 -23.46
CA VAL A 384 -8.65 -16.03 -24.29
C VAL A 384 -9.23 -15.85 -25.68
N ALA A 385 -9.79 -16.90 -26.27
CA ALA A 385 -10.38 -16.82 -27.60
C ALA A 385 -11.60 -15.90 -27.60
N ALA A 386 -12.43 -16.00 -26.56
CA ALA A 386 -13.56 -15.10 -26.37
C ALA A 386 -13.12 -13.64 -26.10
N GLU A 387 -12.07 -13.42 -25.29
CA GLU A 387 -11.53 -12.07 -25.06
C GLU A 387 -10.95 -11.45 -26.33
N ARG A 388 -10.22 -12.22 -27.14
CA ARG A 388 -9.68 -11.77 -28.45
C ARG A 388 -10.75 -11.40 -29.46
N ALA A 389 -11.92 -12.03 -29.38
CA ALA A 389 -13.05 -11.73 -30.27
C ALA A 389 -13.77 -10.41 -29.89
N LYS A 390 -13.50 -9.84 -28.72
CA LYS A 390 -14.10 -8.56 -28.30
C LYS A 390 -13.47 -7.40 -29.04
N ARG A 391 -14.23 -6.31 -29.18
CA ARG A 391 -13.69 -5.06 -29.72
C ARG A 391 -12.68 -4.46 -28.74
N PRO A 392 -11.57 -3.89 -29.22
CA PRO A 392 -10.64 -3.14 -28.38
C PRO A 392 -11.38 -2.00 -27.67
N THR A 393 -11.18 -1.86 -26.36
CA THR A 393 -11.71 -0.76 -25.54
C THR A 393 -10.61 0.25 -25.25
N ASP A 394 -10.84 1.55 -25.31
CA ASP A 394 -9.78 2.48 -24.93
C ASP A 394 -9.52 2.47 -23.41
N VAL A 395 -8.25 2.35 -23.02
CA VAL A 395 -7.81 2.38 -21.62
C VAL A 395 -6.97 3.63 -21.39
N HIS A 396 -7.45 4.48 -20.49
CA HIS A 396 -6.70 5.65 -20.05
C HIS A 396 -5.77 5.23 -18.91
N MET A 397 -4.46 5.42 -19.09
CA MET A 397 -3.48 5.18 -18.05
C MET A 397 -2.61 6.42 -17.87
N THR A 398 -2.38 6.82 -16.62
CA THR A 398 -1.53 7.95 -16.28
C THR A 398 -0.13 7.45 -15.96
N TRP A 399 0.85 7.72 -16.82
CA TRP A 399 2.26 7.36 -16.61
C TRP A 399 3.11 8.63 -16.54
N ARG A 400 3.95 8.75 -15.50
CA ARG A 400 4.77 9.95 -15.21
C ARG A 400 4.01 11.27 -15.30
N HIS A 401 2.80 11.30 -14.76
CA HIS A 401 1.89 12.46 -14.77
C HIS A 401 1.35 12.86 -16.16
N GLU A 402 1.64 12.08 -17.21
CA GLU A 402 1.01 12.22 -18.52
C GLU A 402 -0.13 11.20 -18.64
N SER A 403 -1.35 11.67 -18.95
CA SER A 403 -2.44 10.77 -19.32
C SER A 403 -2.20 10.27 -20.75
N ARG A 404 -1.99 8.97 -20.89
CA ARG A 404 -1.87 8.31 -22.20
C ARG A 404 -3.08 7.43 -22.45
N LEU A 405 -3.59 7.54 -23.67
CA LEU A 405 -4.60 6.63 -24.17
C LEU A 405 -3.89 5.42 -24.74
N ILE A 406 -4.03 4.28 -24.08
CA ILE A 406 -3.62 2.99 -24.61
C ILE A 406 -4.91 2.30 -25.04
N THR A 407 -5.16 2.21 -26.33
CA THR A 407 -6.27 1.36 -26.81
C THR A 407 -6.01 -0.07 -26.33
N SER A 408 -6.96 -0.66 -25.58
CA SER A 408 -6.91 -2.00 -24.98
C SER A 408 -6.57 -3.01 -26.04
N SER A 409 -5.28 -3.22 -26.16
CA SER A 409 -4.66 -4.27 -26.92
C SER A 409 -4.83 -5.58 -26.15
N ALA A 410 -4.71 -6.68 -26.87
CA ALA A 410 -4.69 -8.01 -26.29
C ALA A 410 -3.59 -8.16 -25.19
N ALA A 411 -2.62 -7.24 -25.15
CA ALA A 411 -1.56 -7.14 -24.13
C ALA A 411 -2.05 -7.19 -22.67
N LEU A 412 -3.27 -6.74 -22.35
CA LEU A 412 -3.79 -6.75 -20.96
C LEU A 412 -3.96 -8.16 -20.38
N PHE A 413 -4.19 -9.15 -21.23
CA PHE A 413 -4.40 -10.55 -20.83
C PHE A 413 -3.46 -11.54 -21.51
N GLU A 414 -2.85 -11.17 -22.64
CA GLU A 414 -1.90 -12.04 -23.36
C GLU A 414 -0.57 -12.22 -22.63
N GLY A 415 -0.11 -11.20 -21.90
CA GLY A 415 1.05 -11.34 -21.03
C GLY A 415 0.82 -12.42 -19.97
N PRO A 416 -0.21 -12.29 -19.11
CA PRO A 416 -0.55 -13.30 -18.11
C PRO A 416 -0.86 -14.68 -18.69
N GLU A 417 -1.33 -14.77 -19.94
CA GLU A 417 -1.60 -16.04 -20.61
C GLU A 417 -0.35 -16.92 -20.72
N GLN A 418 0.85 -16.33 -20.76
CA GLN A 418 2.12 -17.08 -20.78
C GLN A 418 2.32 -18.00 -19.57
N LEU A 419 1.61 -17.78 -18.45
CA LEU A 419 1.63 -18.70 -17.30
C LEU A 419 0.80 -19.97 -17.55
N PHE A 420 -0.28 -19.87 -18.33
CA PHE A 420 -1.23 -20.95 -18.57
C PHE A 420 -0.95 -21.68 -19.89
N HIS A 421 -0.48 -20.96 -20.90
CA HIS A 421 -0.06 -21.47 -22.19
C HIS A 421 1.25 -20.78 -22.58
N PRO A 422 2.40 -21.25 -22.06
CA PRO A 422 3.70 -20.67 -22.39
C PRO A 422 4.01 -20.86 -23.88
N SER A 423 4.44 -19.81 -24.56
CA SER A 423 4.86 -19.87 -25.98
C SER A 423 6.16 -20.65 -26.20
N ARG A 424 6.82 -21.12 -25.14
CA ARG A 424 8.11 -21.81 -25.20
C ARG A 424 7.87 -23.31 -25.29
N ASP A 425 8.40 -23.96 -26.33
CA ASP A 425 8.17 -25.37 -26.66
C ASP A 425 8.52 -26.39 -25.54
N ASP A 426 9.29 -25.99 -24.53
CA ASP A 426 9.73 -26.84 -23.42
C ASP A 426 9.13 -26.45 -22.05
N GLY A 427 8.24 -25.45 -22.01
CA GLY A 427 7.65 -24.93 -20.77
C GLY A 427 6.40 -25.71 -20.35
N LYS A 428 6.39 -26.26 -19.13
CA LYS A 428 5.13 -26.71 -18.50
C LYS A 428 4.27 -25.50 -18.16
N SER A 429 2.97 -25.62 -18.41
CA SER A 429 2.00 -24.66 -17.88
C SER A 429 1.91 -24.71 -16.36
N LEU A 430 1.39 -23.64 -15.76
CA LEU A 430 1.21 -23.54 -14.30
C LEU A 430 0.34 -24.69 -13.77
N GLN A 431 -0.78 -24.97 -14.40
CA GLN A 431 -1.72 -26.02 -14.01
C GLN A 431 -1.10 -27.43 -14.08
N GLU A 432 -0.35 -27.72 -15.15
CA GLU A 432 0.33 -29.01 -15.32
C GLU A 432 1.41 -29.20 -14.25
N ALA A 433 2.13 -28.14 -13.92
CA ALA A 433 3.15 -28.19 -12.89
C ALA A 433 2.53 -28.37 -11.49
N VAL A 434 1.41 -27.71 -11.19
CA VAL A 434 0.69 -27.91 -9.91
C VAL A 434 0.26 -29.37 -9.76
N LEU A 435 -0.38 -29.93 -10.78
CA LEU A 435 -0.79 -31.34 -10.77
C LEU A 435 0.42 -32.27 -10.72
N SER A 436 1.49 -31.97 -11.46
CA SER A 436 2.73 -32.75 -11.44
C SER A 436 3.40 -32.75 -10.06
N ALA A 437 3.33 -31.68 -9.29
CA ALA A 437 3.85 -31.63 -7.92
C ALA A 437 2.99 -32.50 -6.98
N ILE A 438 1.66 -32.40 -7.09
CA ILE A 438 0.73 -33.25 -6.34
C ILE A 438 0.95 -34.73 -6.67
N ASP A 439 1.17 -35.07 -7.94
CA ASP A 439 1.33 -36.46 -8.38
C ASP A 439 2.67 -37.08 -8.00
N ARG A 440 3.68 -36.26 -7.67
CA ARG A 440 4.93 -36.72 -7.08
C ARG A 440 4.79 -37.05 -5.59
N CYS A 441 3.72 -36.58 -4.94
CA CYS A 441 3.46 -36.88 -3.54
C CYS A 441 2.83 -38.27 -3.35
N ASN A 442 2.84 -38.77 -2.11
CA ASN A 442 2.19 -40.02 -1.73
C ASN A 442 0.68 -39.97 -2.05
N PRO A 443 0.10 -40.97 -2.75
CA PRO A 443 -1.33 -41.01 -3.08
C PRO A 443 -2.29 -40.70 -1.93
N VAL A 444 -1.95 -41.11 -0.70
CA VAL A 444 -2.79 -40.91 0.50
C VAL A 444 -3.01 -39.44 0.81
N VAL A 445 -2.01 -38.58 0.58
CA VAL A 445 -2.08 -37.14 0.95
C VAL A 445 -2.51 -36.24 -0.20
N ARG A 446 -2.64 -36.76 -1.43
CA ARG A 446 -2.89 -35.93 -2.63
C ARG A 446 -4.21 -35.17 -2.56
N ALA A 447 -5.25 -35.79 -2.02
CA ALA A 447 -6.56 -35.14 -1.88
C ALA A 447 -6.50 -33.96 -0.91
N GLU A 448 -5.79 -34.12 0.21
CA GLU A 448 -5.56 -33.06 1.20
C GLU A 448 -4.74 -31.90 0.61
N LEU A 449 -3.66 -32.23 -0.11
CA LEU A 449 -2.82 -31.24 -0.79
C LEU A 449 -3.58 -30.46 -1.86
N ALA A 450 -4.40 -31.15 -2.68
CA ALA A 450 -5.21 -30.51 -3.72
C ALA A 450 -6.34 -29.64 -3.14
N ALA A 451 -6.85 -30.00 -1.96
CA ALA A 451 -7.90 -29.25 -1.29
C ALA A 451 -7.43 -27.89 -0.75
N ALA A 452 -6.12 -27.64 -0.71
CA ALA A 452 -5.53 -26.44 -0.14
C ALA A 452 -4.37 -25.93 -1.02
N ILE A 453 -4.67 -25.05 -1.98
CA ILE A 453 -3.67 -24.39 -2.83
C ILE A 453 -3.54 -22.93 -2.39
N VAL A 454 -2.34 -22.50 -1.98
CA VAL A 454 -2.10 -21.12 -1.53
C VAL A 454 -1.27 -20.39 -2.57
N LEU A 455 -1.78 -19.26 -3.07
CA LEU A 455 -1.14 -18.48 -4.12
C LEU A 455 -0.35 -17.31 -3.55
N ASN A 456 0.90 -17.14 -3.96
CA ASN A 456 1.74 -15.99 -3.59
C ASN A 456 2.36 -15.34 -4.83
N GLY A 457 2.57 -14.03 -4.76
CA GLY A 457 3.21 -13.24 -5.81
C GLY A 457 2.31 -12.15 -6.40
N ALA A 458 2.92 -11.11 -6.96
CA ALA A 458 2.17 -9.96 -7.48
C ALA A 458 1.25 -10.31 -8.68
N LEU A 459 1.56 -11.36 -9.44
CA LEU A 459 0.72 -11.79 -10.55
C LEU A 459 -0.51 -12.60 -10.11
N THR A 460 -0.44 -13.27 -8.96
CA THR A 460 -1.56 -14.10 -8.47
C THR A 460 -2.73 -13.27 -7.97
N THR A 461 -2.50 -11.97 -7.72
CA THR A 461 -3.52 -10.99 -7.34
C THR A 461 -4.24 -10.37 -8.53
N LEU A 462 -3.82 -10.67 -9.77
CA LEU A 462 -4.51 -10.20 -10.96
C LEU A 462 -5.96 -10.69 -10.99
N PRO A 463 -6.92 -9.84 -11.41
CA PRO A 463 -8.31 -10.25 -11.55
C PRO A 463 -8.45 -11.49 -12.44
N GLY A 464 -9.23 -12.47 -11.98
CA GLY A 464 -9.49 -13.70 -12.73
C GLY A 464 -8.47 -14.84 -12.53
N PHE A 465 -7.30 -14.58 -11.92
CA PHE A 465 -6.22 -15.58 -11.79
C PHE A 465 -6.70 -16.87 -11.13
N LYS A 466 -7.29 -16.78 -9.93
CA LYS A 466 -7.84 -17.93 -9.19
C LYS A 466 -8.86 -18.70 -10.01
N ARG A 467 -9.83 -17.99 -10.62
CA ARG A 467 -10.91 -18.61 -11.41
C ARG A 467 -10.36 -19.38 -12.61
N ARG A 468 -9.37 -18.80 -13.31
CA ARG A 468 -8.72 -19.45 -14.43
C ARG A 468 -7.93 -20.67 -13.98
N LEU A 469 -7.10 -20.56 -12.94
CA LEU A 469 -6.33 -21.70 -12.43
C LEU A 469 -7.25 -22.85 -11.97
N THR A 470 -8.32 -22.54 -11.24
CA THR A 470 -9.32 -23.54 -10.85
C THR A 470 -9.95 -24.23 -12.07
N ARG A 471 -10.33 -23.47 -13.11
CA ARG A 471 -10.86 -24.03 -14.37
C ARG A 471 -9.85 -25.00 -15.00
N GLU A 472 -8.62 -24.57 -15.19
CA GLU A 472 -7.58 -25.35 -15.86
C GLU A 472 -7.25 -26.64 -15.09
N LEU A 473 -7.16 -26.57 -13.76
CA LEU A 473 -6.95 -27.75 -12.92
C LEU A 473 -8.11 -28.76 -13.04
N ILE A 474 -9.36 -28.29 -13.07
CA ILE A 474 -10.54 -29.16 -13.22
C ILE A 474 -10.62 -29.76 -14.63
N LEU A 475 -10.27 -29.00 -15.67
CA LEU A 475 -10.25 -29.50 -17.05
C LEU A 475 -9.24 -30.62 -17.23
N LEU A 476 -8.07 -30.51 -16.59
CA LEU A 476 -7.06 -31.57 -16.59
C LEU A 476 -7.43 -32.74 -15.68
N ARG A 477 -8.12 -32.48 -14.57
CA ARG A 477 -8.53 -33.47 -13.56
C ARG A 477 -9.93 -33.19 -13.01
N HIS A 478 -10.92 -33.82 -13.65
CA HIS A 478 -12.34 -33.61 -13.37
C HIS A 478 -12.75 -34.09 -11.98
N ASP A 479 -12.00 -35.02 -11.38
CA ASP A 479 -12.20 -35.53 -10.02
C ASP A 479 -11.97 -34.47 -8.93
N LEU A 480 -11.24 -33.39 -9.25
CA LEU A 480 -10.99 -32.28 -8.34
C LEU A 480 -12.18 -31.30 -8.22
N LEU A 481 -13.24 -31.50 -9.01
CA LEU A 481 -14.44 -30.66 -8.98
C LEU A 481 -15.06 -30.64 -7.58
N GLY A 482 -15.22 -29.44 -7.00
CA GLY A 482 -15.76 -29.25 -5.65
C GLY A 482 -14.77 -29.52 -4.50
N GLN A 483 -13.54 -29.96 -4.81
CA GLN A 483 -12.51 -30.26 -3.81
C GLN A 483 -11.49 -29.13 -3.68
N LEU A 484 -11.19 -28.41 -4.76
CA LEU A 484 -10.17 -27.35 -4.79
C LEU A 484 -10.58 -26.14 -3.94
N ARG A 485 -9.65 -25.67 -3.10
CA ARG A 485 -9.74 -24.35 -2.44
C ARG A 485 -8.45 -23.58 -2.67
N LEU A 486 -8.60 -22.38 -3.24
CA LEU A 486 -7.48 -21.49 -3.53
C LEU A 486 -7.48 -20.32 -2.54
N HIS A 487 -6.39 -20.19 -1.79
CA HIS A 487 -6.19 -19.16 -0.76
C HIS A 487 -5.22 -18.09 -1.27
N ASP A 488 -5.37 -16.85 -0.79
CA ASP A 488 -4.34 -15.82 -0.95
C ASP A 488 -3.25 -16.03 0.10
N GLY A 489 -2.01 -15.98 -0.35
CA GLY A 489 -0.82 -16.08 0.48
C GLY A 489 -0.28 -14.71 0.84
N HIS A 490 0.21 -14.58 2.07
CA HIS A 490 0.85 -13.36 2.57
C HIS A 490 2.14 -13.72 3.27
N GLY A 491 3.20 -14.02 2.50
CA GLY A 491 4.45 -14.56 3.04
C GLY A 491 5.10 -13.69 4.11
N PHE A 492 5.16 -12.37 3.90
CA PHE A 492 5.73 -11.45 4.90
C PHE A 492 4.91 -11.42 6.20
N VAL A 493 3.58 -11.39 6.09
CA VAL A 493 2.69 -11.43 7.26
C VAL A 493 2.86 -12.74 8.01
N GLY A 494 2.94 -13.87 7.32
CA GLY A 494 3.22 -15.18 7.93
C GLY A 494 4.56 -15.23 8.66
N ALA A 495 5.58 -14.54 8.15
CA ALA A 495 6.88 -14.41 8.79
C ALA A 495 6.80 -13.56 10.07
N CYS A 496 6.06 -12.46 10.04
CA CYS A 496 5.76 -11.68 11.24
C CYS A 496 4.96 -12.46 12.27
N THR A 497 3.98 -13.28 11.84
CA THR A 497 3.20 -14.15 12.73
C THR A 497 4.11 -15.17 13.39
N LEU A 498 5.02 -15.77 12.63
CA LEU A 498 6.01 -16.68 13.18
C LEU A 498 6.94 -15.98 14.16
N ALA A 499 7.44 -14.79 13.83
CA ALA A 499 8.28 -14.00 14.73
C ALA A 499 7.62 -13.74 16.09
N ARG A 500 6.31 -13.46 16.10
CA ARG A 500 5.55 -13.11 17.31
C ARG A 500 5.13 -14.31 18.15
N PHE A 501 4.80 -15.44 17.51
CA PHE A 501 4.20 -16.60 18.19
C PHE A 501 5.06 -17.86 18.15
N ALA A 502 6.29 -17.78 17.61
CA ALA A 502 7.25 -18.86 17.71
C ALA A 502 7.55 -19.16 19.18
N HIS A 503 7.47 -20.45 19.52
CA HIS A 503 7.87 -20.92 20.84
C HIS A 503 9.39 -20.78 21.02
N ASP A 504 9.87 -20.66 22.26
CA ASP A 504 11.29 -20.38 22.53
C ASP A 504 12.24 -21.51 22.06
N ASP A 505 11.73 -22.72 21.84
CA ASP A 505 12.50 -23.90 21.42
C ASP A 505 12.84 -23.93 19.92
N VAL A 506 12.16 -23.15 19.08
CA VAL A 506 12.46 -23.08 17.64
C VAL A 506 13.58 -22.09 17.31
N TRP A 507 14.01 -21.29 18.28
CA TRP A 507 15.08 -20.32 18.13
C TRP A 507 16.44 -20.97 18.30
N ILE A 508 17.34 -20.73 17.35
CA ILE A 508 18.74 -21.12 17.47
C ILE A 508 19.48 -19.96 18.11
N VAL A 509 19.77 -20.10 19.40
CA VAL A 509 20.51 -19.12 20.21
C VAL A 509 22.01 -19.26 19.95
N ARG A 510 22.71 -18.15 19.96
CA ARG A 510 24.17 -18.09 19.77
C ARG A 510 24.97 -18.73 20.91
#